data_AF-A0A933TT51-F1
#
_entry.id   AF-A0A933TT51-F1
#
_cell.length_a   1.000
_cell.length_b   1.000
_cell.length_c   1.000
_cell.angle_alpha   90.00
_cell.angle_beta   90.00
_cell.angle_gamma   90.00
#
_symmetry.space_group_name_H-M   'P 1'
#
loop_
_entity.id
_entity.type
_entity.pdbx_description
1 polymer ?
#
loop_
_entity_poly.entity_id
_entity_poly.type
_entity_poly.pdbx_seq_one_letter_code
_entity_poly.pdbx_strand_id
1 'polypeptide(L)' 'MELVHLSHCVYHCEYHVVLVTKYRRKIFNEGIFAYFDIKLAEVTNH' A
#
# COMPACT_ATOMS: atom_id res chain seq x y z
N MET A 1 7.34 7.10 17.11
CA MET A 1 8.17 7.09 15.88
C MET A 1 9.03 5.85 15.96
N GLU A 2 8.68 4.80 15.24
CA GLU A 2 9.40 3.52 15.26
C GLU A 2 10.46 3.51 14.16
N LEU A 3 11.73 3.27 14.51
CA LEU A 3 12.85 3.30 13.57
C LEU A 3 13.17 1.88 13.09
N VAL A 4 13.24 1.67 11.77
CA VAL A 4 13.65 0.40 11.19
C VAL A 4 15.17 0.34 11.12
N HIS A 5 15.75 -0.75 11.63
CA HIS A 5 17.20 -0.98 11.67
C HIS A 5 17.58 -2.13 10.74
N LEU A 6 18.49 -1.87 9.81
CA LEU A 6 19.19 -2.86 8.99
C LEU A 6 20.67 -2.88 9.37
N SER A 7 21.44 -3.85 8.86
CA SER A 7 22.86 -4.05 9.24
C SER A 7 23.73 -2.79 9.14
N HIS A 8 23.41 -1.87 8.23
CA HIS A 8 24.17 -0.63 8.02
C HIS A 8 23.30 0.61 7.81
N CYS A 9 22.00 0.57 8.13
CA CYS A 9 21.17 1.79 8.05
C CYS A 9 20.05 1.80 9.09
N VAL A 10 19.66 3.01 9.48
CA VAL A 10 18.50 3.28 10.34
C VAL A 10 17.65 4.30 9.61
N TYR A 11 16.37 3.99 9.40
CA TYR A 11 15.49 4.85 8.61
C TYR A 11 14.06 4.83 9.11
N HIS A 12 13.31 5.85 8.70
CA HIS A 12 11.89 5.99 8.88
C HIS A 12 11.33 6.71 7.66
N CYS A 13 10.52 6.01 6.88
CA CYS A 13 10.00 6.54 5.63
C CYS A 13 8.47 6.40 5.61
N GLU A 14 7.79 7.54 5.55
CA GLU A 14 6.35 7.62 5.35
C GLU A 14 6.08 8.09 3.92
N TYR A 15 5.16 7.41 3.24
CA TYR A 15 4.81 7.71 1.85
C TYR A 15 3.32 7.91 1.70
N HIS A 16 2.93 8.95 0.96
CA HIS A 16 1.56 9.13 0.50
C HIS A 16 1.43 8.57 -0.93
N VAL A 17 0.81 7.40 -1.06
CA VAL A 17 0.63 6.70 -2.34
C VAL A 17 -0.82 6.80 -2.79
N VAL A 18 -1.03 7.25 -4.03
CA VAL A 18 -2.37 7.37 -4.64
C VAL A 18 -2.42 6.53 -5.91
N LEU A 19 -3.44 5.67 -6.02
CA LEU A 19 -3.68 4.82 -7.19
C LEU A 19 -4.94 5.28 -7.93
N VAL A 20 -4.86 5.30 -9.26
CA VAL A 20 -5.96 5.67 -10.15
C VAL A 20 -6.25 4.57 -11.15
N THR A 21 -7.53 4.43 -11.50
CA THR A 21 -7.97 3.44 -12.48
C THR A 21 -7.56 3.86 -13.89
N LYS A 22 -7.35 2.87 -14.75
CA LYS A 22 -7.16 3.12 -16.19
C LYS A 22 -8.37 3.91 -16.72
N TYR A 23 -8.09 5.04 -17.38
CA TYR A 23 -9.10 5.99 -17.87
C TYR A 23 -9.99 6.64 -16.79
N ARG A 24 -9.57 6.65 -15.52
CA ARG A 24 -10.33 7.23 -14.39
C ARG A 24 -11.77 6.72 -14.30
N ARG A 25 -12.00 5.47 -14.69
CA ARG A 25 -13.31 4.83 -14.56
C ARG A 25 -13.69 4.75 -13.08
N LYS A 26 -14.94 5.07 -12.75
CA LYS A 26 -15.52 4.96 -11.40
C LYS A 26 -15.85 3.51 -11.06
N ILE A 27 -14.84 2.63 -11.14
CA ILE A 27 -14.97 1.19 -10.83
C ILE A 27 -14.59 0.87 -9.40
N PHE A 28 -13.99 1.81 -8.67
CA PHE A 28 -13.77 1.63 -7.24
C PHE A 28 -15.11 1.67 -6.51
N ASN A 29 -15.58 0.48 -6.14
CA ASN A 29 -16.77 0.23 -5.34
C ASN A 29 -16.37 -0.57 -4.10
N GLU A 30 -17.29 -0.72 -3.14
CA GLU A 30 -17.02 -1.41 -1.88
C GLU A 30 -16.50 -2.85 -2.07
N GLY A 31 -17.03 -3.59 -3.05
CA GLY A 31 -16.59 -4.96 -3.33
C GLY A 31 -15.15 -5.04 -3.87
N ILE A 32 -14.75 -4.10 -4.72
CA ILE A 32 -13.37 -4.02 -5.23
C ILE A 32 -12.43 -3.59 -4.10
N PHE A 33 -12.83 -2.65 -3.24
CA PHE A 33 -12.00 -2.29 -2.08
C PHE A 33 -11.76 -3.47 -1.14
N ALA A 34 -12.77 -4.30 -0.86
CA ALA A 34 -12.59 -5.52 -0.07
C ALA A 34 -11.56 -6.49 -0.69
N TYR A 35 -11.53 -6.60 -2.03
CA TYR A 35 -10.49 -7.38 -2.72
C TYR A 35 -9.11 -6.72 -2.63
N PHE A 36 -9.04 -5.39 -2.71
CA PHE A 36 -7.80 -4.64 -2.55
C PHE A 36 -7.18 -4.87 -1.18
N ASP A 37 -7.96 -4.88 -0.10
CA ASP A 37 -7.45 -5.10 1.26
C ASP A 37 -6.74 -6.46 1.38
N ILE A 38 -7.33 -7.51 0.80
CA ILE A 38 -6.73 -8.86 0.76
C ILE A 38 -5.42 -8.84 -0.02
N LYS A 39 -5.40 -8.24 -1.22
CA LYS A 39 -4.21 -8.23 -2.09
C LYS A 39 -3.09 -7.34 -1.58
N LEU A 40 -3.40 -6.20 -0.98
CA LEU A 40 -2.39 -5.33 -0.37
C LEU A 40 -1.76 -6.00 0.86
N ALA A 41 -2.54 -6.75 1.64
CA ALA A 41 -1.99 -7.54 2.74
C ALA A 41 -1.04 -8.65 2.24
N GLU A 42 -1.39 -9.37 1.15
CA GLU A 42 -0.49 -10.40 0.56
C GLU A 42 0.87 -9.82 0.13
N VAL A 43 0.88 -8.61 -0.45
CA VAL A 43 2.10 -7.95 -0.93
C VAL A 43 2.95 -7.41 0.24
N THR A 44 2.33 -6.92 1.30
CA THR A 44 3.06 -6.33 2.45
C THR A 44 3.82 -7.38 3.26
N ASN A 45 3.44 -8.65 3.17
CA ASN A 45 4.10 -9.76 3.87
C ASN A 45 5.33 -10.32 3.13
N HIS A 46 5.67 -9.81 1.94
CA HIS A 46 6.88 -10.16 1.18
C HIS A 46 7.99 -9.14 1.42
#